data_AF-A0A9D9Q0Z7-F1
#
_entry.id   AF-A0A9D9Q0Z7-F1
#
_cell.length_a   1.000
_cell.length_b   1.000
_cell.length_c   1.000
_cell.angle_alpha   90.00
_cell.angle_beta   90.00
_cell.angle_gamma   90.00
#
_symmetry.space_group_name_H-M   'P 1'
#
loop_
_entity.id
_entity.type
_entity.pdbx_description
1 polymer ?
#
loop_
_entity_poly.entity_id
_entity_poly.type
_entity_poly.pdbx_seq_one_letter_code
_entity_poly.pdbx_strand_id
1 'polypeptide(L)'
;MSTATVEYTRELPVVEGRPSAASIDAVIAAPIDSFPSRTWWIGLAVTGTMLGVGAFCIAMTLYEGLGLWGVNQPVAWGFDIVNFVFWVGIGHAGTL
;
A
#
# COMPACT_ATOMS: atom_id res chain seq x y z
N MET A 1 -5.58 45.20 -7.22
CA MET A 1 -5.27 43.87 -6.67
C MET A 1 -6.57 43.08 -6.73
N SER A 2 -6.77 42.29 -7.80
CA SER A 2 -8.05 41.62 -8.09
C SER A 2 -8.14 40.34 -7.28
N THR A 3 -9.10 40.27 -6.37
CA THR A 3 -9.38 39.09 -5.53
C THR A 3 -10.01 38.02 -6.42
N ALA A 4 -9.33 36.91 -6.63
CA ALA A 4 -9.89 35.77 -7.36
C ALA A 4 -10.99 35.12 -6.51
N THR A 5 -12.24 35.40 -6.84
CA THR A 5 -13.41 34.73 -6.26
C THR A 5 -13.44 33.32 -6.81
N VAL A 6 -13.16 32.32 -5.96
CA VAL A 6 -13.30 30.91 -6.32
C VAL A 6 -14.79 30.62 -6.49
N GLU A 7 -15.25 30.49 -7.74
CA GLU A 7 -16.63 30.17 -8.08
C GLU A 7 -16.87 28.67 -7.86
N TYR A 8 -17.40 28.31 -6.68
CA TYR A 8 -17.69 26.93 -6.26
C TYR A 8 -18.79 26.21 -7.08
N THR A 9 -19.33 26.84 -8.12
CA THR A 9 -20.40 26.28 -8.98
C THR A 9 -19.85 25.41 -10.11
N ARG A 10 -18.54 25.42 -10.35
CA ARG A 10 -17.90 24.64 -11.42
C ARG A 10 -16.88 23.66 -10.84
N GLU A 11 -17.11 22.37 -11.06
CA GLU A 11 -16.12 21.35 -10.71
C GLU A 11 -14.84 21.52 -11.53
N LEU A 12 -13.70 21.45 -10.85
CA LEU A 12 -12.39 21.44 -11.51
C LEU A 12 -12.26 20.17 -12.34
N PRO A 13 -11.65 20.24 -13.54
CA PRO A 13 -11.47 19.06 -14.37
C PRO A 13 -10.54 18.05 -13.67
N VAL A 14 -10.97 16.79 -13.57
CA VAL A 14 -10.15 15.70 -13.00
C VAL A 14 -8.89 15.44 -13.83
N VAL A 15 -8.99 15.63 -15.15
CA VAL A 15 -7.86 15.52 -16.08
C VAL A 15 -7.66 16.88 -16.77
N GLU A 16 -6.52 17.50 -16.50
CA GLU A 16 -6.14 18.77 -17.11
C GLU A 16 -5.83 18.62 -18.61
N GLY A 17 -6.00 19.69 -19.38
CA GLY A 17 -5.60 19.73 -20.79
C GLY A 17 -6.45 18.94 -21.79
N ARG A 18 -7.42 18.13 -21.33
CA ARG A 18 -8.30 17.29 -22.18
C ARG A 18 -7.52 16.44 -23.20
N PRO A 19 -6.65 15.53 -22.73
CA PRO A 19 -5.87 14.65 -23.61
C PRO A 19 -6.78 13.75 -24.46
N SER A 20 -6.30 13.34 -25.63
CA SER A 20 -7.01 12.38 -26.48
C SER A 20 -6.98 10.98 -25.87
N ALA A 21 -7.98 10.15 -26.14
CA ALA A 21 -8.04 8.77 -25.63
C ALA A 21 -6.76 7.95 -25.95
N ALA A 22 -6.23 8.11 -27.17
CA ALA A 22 -4.99 7.45 -27.58
C ALA A 22 -3.78 7.87 -26.74
N SER A 23 -3.72 9.15 -26.31
CA SER A 23 -2.62 9.62 -25.46
C SER A 23 -2.71 9.09 -24.03
N ILE A 24 -3.92 8.92 -23.50
CA ILE A 24 -4.14 8.32 -22.17
C ILE A 24 -3.69 6.86 -22.20
N ASP A 25 -4.10 6.11 -23.23
CA ASP A 25 -3.75 4.70 -23.41
C ASP A 25 -2.23 4.51 -23.46
N ALA A 26 -1.53 5.31 -24.27
CA ALA A 26 -0.09 5.28 -24.38
C ALA A 26 0.63 5.55 -23.04
N VAL A 27 0.12 6.47 -22.22
CA VAL A 27 0.72 6.80 -20.91
C VAL A 27 0.50 5.68 -19.89
N ILE A 28 -0.68 5.06 -19.86
CA ILE A 28 -0.99 3.97 -18.94
C ILE A 28 -0.18 2.71 -19.29
N ALA A 29 0.00 2.43 -20.59
CA ALA A 29 0.75 1.27 -21.06
C ALA A 29 2.28 1.41 -20.89
N ALA A 30 2.82 2.63 -20.98
CA ALA A 30 4.27 2.87 -20.99
C ALA A 30 5.09 2.20 -19.86
N PRO A 31 4.62 2.16 -18.58
CA PRO A 31 5.35 1.46 -17.52
C PRO A 31 5.44 -0.07 -17.70
N ILE A 32 4.49 -0.66 -18.43
CA ILE A 32 4.44 -2.11 -18.70
C ILE A 32 5.35 -2.48 -19.88
N ASP A 33 5.42 -1.61 -20.88
CA ASP A 33 6.24 -1.82 -22.09
C ASP A 33 7.74 -1.54 -21.86
N SER A 34 8.10 -0.97 -20.72
CA SER A 34 9.49 -0.64 -20.37
C SER A 34 10.07 -1.62 -19.35
N PHE A 35 11.38 -1.87 -19.45
CA PHE A 35 12.06 -2.69 -18.45
C PHE A 35 12.07 -1.98 -17.09
N PRO A 36 11.85 -2.72 -15.97
CA PRO A 36 11.84 -2.12 -14.65
C PRO A 36 13.14 -1.38 -14.33
N SER A 37 13.02 -0.19 -13.77
CA SER A 37 14.16 0.64 -13.40
C SER A 37 14.98 0.02 -12.27
N ARG A 38 16.23 0.50 -12.09
CA ARG A 38 17.07 0.05 -10.96
C ARG A 38 16.41 0.29 -9.60
N THR A 39 15.70 1.41 -9.44
CA THR A 39 14.97 1.73 -8.21
C THR A 39 13.86 0.73 -7.93
N TRP A 40 13.17 0.24 -8.97
CA TRP A 40 12.16 -0.79 -8.83
C TRP A 40 12.76 -2.09 -8.27
N TRP A 41 13.91 -2.52 -8.81
CA TRP A 41 14.62 -3.71 -8.32
C TRP A 41 15.15 -3.55 -6.88
N ILE A 42 15.63 -2.36 -6.51
CA ILE A 42 16.02 -2.07 -5.12
C ILE A 42 14.80 -2.18 -4.20
N GLY A 43 13.68 -1.58 -4.60
CA GLY A 43 12.41 -1.67 -3.85
C GLY A 43 11.97 -3.12 -3.67
N LEU A 44 12.00 -3.92 -4.73
CA LEU A 44 11.67 -5.34 -4.69
C LEU A 44 12.62 -6.13 -3.78
N ALA A 45 13.92 -5.88 -3.84
CA ALA A 45 14.90 -6.58 -3.00
C ALA A 45 14.69 -6.27 -1.52
N VAL A 46 14.43 -5.00 -1.17
CA VAL A 46 14.16 -4.58 0.21
C VAL A 46 12.86 -5.20 0.73
N THR A 47 11.77 -5.10 -0.01
CA THR A 47 10.48 -5.67 0.41
C THR A 47 10.51 -7.20 0.44
N GLY A 48 11.17 -7.83 -0.51
CA GLY A 48 11.39 -9.28 -0.53
C GLY A 48 12.23 -9.78 0.65
N THR A 49 13.24 -9.01 1.07
CA THR A 49 14.02 -9.33 2.28
C THR A 49 13.15 -9.25 3.54
N MET A 50 12.33 -8.20 3.67
CA MET A 50 11.40 -8.06 4.80
C MET A 50 10.34 -9.17 4.81
N LEU A 51 9.84 -9.57 3.65
CA LEU A 51 8.96 -10.75 3.52
C LEU A 51 9.65 -12.02 4.01
N GLY A 52 10.92 -12.23 3.65
CA GLY A 52 11.73 -13.35 4.12
C GLY A 52 11.89 -13.37 5.64
N VAL A 53 12.16 -12.21 6.26
CA VAL A 53 12.20 -12.07 7.72
C VAL A 53 10.85 -12.42 8.35
N GLY A 54 9.75 -11.92 7.77
CA GLY A 54 8.39 -12.24 8.23
C GLY A 54 8.09 -13.74 8.18
N ALA A 55 8.42 -14.40 7.06
CA ALA A 55 8.24 -15.85 6.91
C ALA A 55 9.06 -16.65 7.93
N PHE A 56 10.31 -16.22 8.20
CA PHE A 56 11.14 -16.82 9.24
C PHE A 56 10.51 -16.67 10.64
N CYS A 57 10.02 -15.48 11.01
CA CYS A 57 9.35 -15.24 12.29
C CYS A 57 8.07 -16.08 12.45
N ILE A 58 7.30 -16.27 11.37
CA ILE A 58 6.13 -17.17 11.36
C ILE A 58 6.57 -18.62 11.58
N ALA A 59 7.60 -19.09 10.87
CA ALA A 59 8.12 -20.44 11.07
C ALA A 59 8.59 -20.68 12.51
N MET A 60 9.28 -19.70 13.11
CA MET A 60 9.67 -19.74 14.53
C MET A 60 8.47 -19.77 15.47
N THR A 61 7.40 -19.03 15.18
CA THR A 61 6.15 -19.09 15.96
C THR A 61 5.52 -20.49 15.90
N LEU A 62 5.55 -21.14 14.73
CA LEU A 62 5.01 -22.49 14.58
C LEU A 62 5.88 -23.55 15.29
N TYR A 63 7.18 -23.31 15.39
CA TYR A 63 8.15 -24.21 16.02
C TYR A 63 8.20 -24.07 17.56
N GLU A 64 8.41 -22.84 18.07
CA GLU A 64 8.54 -22.54 19.51
C GLU A 64 7.18 -22.32 20.20
N GLY A 65 6.14 -22.02 19.41
CA GLY A 65 4.79 -21.72 19.90
C GLY A 65 4.54 -20.23 20.20
N LEU A 66 3.31 -19.94 20.65
CA LEU A 66 2.82 -18.57 20.89
C LEU A 66 3.53 -17.84 22.04
N GLY A 67 4.26 -18.55 22.91
CA GLY A 67 5.03 -17.92 23.99
C GLY A 67 6.07 -16.91 23.48
N LEU A 68 6.54 -17.07 22.24
CA LEU A 68 7.46 -16.15 21.57
C LEU A 68 6.89 -14.73 21.41
N TRP A 69 5.56 -14.59 21.40
CA TRP A 69 4.88 -13.31 21.21
C TRP A 69 4.86 -12.45 22.48
N GLY A 70 5.25 -13.01 23.63
CA GLY A 70 5.26 -12.29 24.91
C GLY A 70 3.87 -11.95 25.46
N VAL A 71 2.80 -12.51 24.87
CA VAL A 71 1.44 -12.41 25.40
C VAL A 71 1.27 -13.31 26.63
N ASN A 72 0.50 -12.86 27.61
CA ASN A 72 0.33 -13.55 28.89
C ASN A 72 -1.09 -13.37 29.42
N GLN A 73 -1.55 -14.23 30.34
CA GLN A 73 -2.82 -13.98 31.02
C GLN A 73 -2.71 -12.77 31.96
N PRO A 74 -3.71 -11.88 31.99
CA PRO A 74 -5.00 -11.94 31.28
C PRO A 74 -5.01 -11.32 29.86
N VAL A 75 -3.94 -10.67 29.43
CA VAL A 75 -3.83 -10.00 28.10
C VAL A 75 -3.25 -10.96 27.06
N ALA A 76 -4.09 -11.89 26.59
CA ALA A 76 -3.69 -12.93 25.65
C ALA A 76 -3.59 -12.44 24.18
N TRP A 77 -4.00 -11.21 23.88
CA TRP A 77 -3.99 -10.61 22.54
C TRP A 77 -3.09 -9.38 22.52
N GLY A 78 -2.16 -9.35 21.57
CA GLY A 78 -1.18 -8.28 21.40
C GLY A 78 -1.09 -7.86 19.95
N PHE A 79 0.12 -7.90 19.40
CA PHE A 79 0.37 -7.47 18.01
C PHE A 79 -0.32 -8.35 16.96
N ASP A 80 -0.64 -9.60 17.27
CA ASP A 80 -1.40 -10.51 16.39
C ASP A 80 -2.75 -9.91 16.02
N ILE A 81 -3.53 -9.50 17.01
CA ILE A 81 -4.87 -8.94 16.79
C ILE A 81 -4.81 -7.48 16.38
N VAL A 82 -3.91 -6.68 16.97
CA VAL A 82 -3.74 -5.27 16.59
C VAL A 82 -3.42 -5.16 15.10
N ASN A 83 -2.46 -5.95 14.60
CA ASN A 83 -2.11 -5.94 13.18
C ASN A 83 -3.23 -6.55 12.32
N PHE A 84 -3.91 -7.60 12.78
CA PHE A 84 -5.04 -8.19 12.05
C PHE A 84 -6.12 -7.13 11.76
N VAL A 85 -6.58 -6.41 12.78
CA VAL A 85 -7.61 -5.37 12.62
C VAL A 85 -7.09 -4.19 11.80
N PHE A 86 -5.84 -3.77 12.01
CA PHE A 86 -5.21 -2.71 11.23
C PHE A 86 -5.24 -3.01 9.73
N TRP A 87 -4.79 -4.19 9.32
CA TRP A 87 -4.77 -4.59 7.91
C TRP A 87 -6.17 -4.80 7.33
N VAL A 88 -7.11 -5.34 8.10
CA VAL A 88 -8.53 -5.42 7.70
C VAL A 88 -9.09 -4.02 7.44
N GLY A 89 -8.77 -3.04 8.28
CA GLY A 89 -9.19 -1.65 8.11
C GLY A 89 -8.68 -1.05 6.79
N ILE A 90 -7.40 -1.26 6.47
CA ILE A 90 -6.83 -0.83 5.18
C ILE A 90 -7.55 -1.50 3.99
N GLY A 91 -7.91 -2.78 4.12
CA GLY A 91 -8.62 -3.51 3.06
C GLY A 91 -9.98 -2.90 2.67
N HIS A 92 -10.68 -2.26 3.61
CA HIS A 92 -11.97 -1.62 3.34
C HIS A 92 -11.84 -0.35 2.48
N ALA A 93 -10.70 0.33 2.53
CA ALA A 93 -10.47 1.56 1.77
C ALA A 93 -10.50 1.35 0.24
N GLY A 94 -10.31 0.11 -0.23
CA GLY A 94 -10.37 -0.21 -1.66
C GLY A 94 -11.75 -0.65 -2.16
N THR A 95 -12.72 -0.88 -1.27
CA THR A 95 -14.03 -1.48 -1.61
C THR A 95 -15.24 -0.59 -1.33
N LEU A 96 -15.05 0.46 -0.52
CA LEU A 96 -16.05 1.46 -0.17
C LEU A 96 -15.80 2.74 -0.96
#